data_AF-A0AAV0EU54-F1
#
_entry.id   AF-A0AAV0EU54-F1
#
_cell.length_a   1.000
_cell.length_b   1.000
_cell.length_c   1.000
_cell.angle_alpha   90.00
_cell.angle_beta   90.00
_cell.angle_gamma   90.00
#
_symmetry.space_group_name_H-M   'P 1'
#
loop_
_entity.id
_entity.type
_entity.pdbx_description
1 polymer ?
#
loop_
_entity_poly.entity_id
_entity_poly.type
_entity_poly.pdbx_seq_one_letter_code
_entity_poly.pdbx_strand_id
1 'polypeptide(L)'
;MQTNHAYVICFNIKRRRIDILDSSSARGSNTLRYGNVPDTIANMMVTYLQAKGLTGKASRLQKVKPNRLVMKWRDSNNESDYGIFCMRHMETY
;
A
#
# COMPACT_ATOMS: atom_id res chain seq x y z
N MET A 1 20.21 -0.84 10.44
CA MET A 1 18.85 -1.25 10.01
C MET A 1 17.88 -0.25 10.57
N GLN A 2 17.17 0.48 9.72
CA GLN A 2 16.23 1.51 10.14
C GLN A 2 14.94 0.84 10.58
N THR A 3 14.64 0.92 11.88
CA THR A 3 13.57 0.15 12.52
C THR A 3 12.21 0.83 12.51
N ASN A 4 12.14 2.11 12.10
CA ASN A 4 10.91 2.91 12.11
C ASN A 4 10.59 3.46 10.70
N HIS A 5 10.06 2.62 9.82
CA HIS A 5 9.54 3.04 8.51
C HIS A 5 8.01 2.97 8.50
N ALA A 6 7.36 3.98 7.91
CA ALA A 6 5.91 4.01 7.75
C ALA A 6 5.55 4.16 6.26
N TYR A 7 4.52 3.43 5.84
CA TYR A 7 3.95 3.50 4.49
C TYR A 7 2.45 3.23 4.56
N VAL A 8 1.71 3.62 3.53
CA VAL A 8 0.25 3.43 3.45
C VAL A 8 -0.08 2.41 2.37
N ILE A 9 -1.02 1.51 2.66
CA ILE A 9 -1.67 0.66 1.66
C ILE A 9 -3.10 1.18 1.44
N CYS A 10 -3.35 1.75 0.27
CA CYS A 10 -4.65 2.30 -0.09
C CYS A 10 -5.47 1.30 -0.92
N PHE A 11 -6.66 0.94 -0.42
CA PHE A 11 -7.61 0.07 -1.09
C PHE A 11 -8.64 0.88 -1.88
N ASN A 12 -8.36 1.18 -3.14
CA ASN A 12 -9.30 1.90 -4.00
C ASN A 12 -10.30 0.93 -4.66
N ILE A 13 -11.36 0.60 -3.93
CA ILE A 13 -12.38 -0.37 -4.37
C ILE A 13 -13.12 0.08 -5.63
N LYS A 14 -13.33 1.40 -5.81
CA LYS A 14 -14.00 1.96 -7.00
C LYS A 14 -13.15 1.78 -8.25
N ARG A 15 -11.87 2.13 -8.17
CA ARG A 15 -10.91 2.03 -9.31
C ARG A 15 -10.21 0.68 -9.41
N ARG A 16 -10.49 -0.26 -8.49
CA ARG A 16 -9.92 -1.62 -8.43
C ARG A 16 -8.38 -1.59 -8.34
N ARG A 17 -7.85 -0.80 -7.40
CA ARG A 17 -6.40 -0.70 -7.15
C ARG A 17 -6.07 -0.96 -5.69
N ILE A 18 -4.87 -1.49 -5.48
CA ILE A 18 -4.23 -1.57 -4.18
C ILE A 18 -2.89 -0.86 -4.35
N ASP A 19 -2.79 0.35 -3.83
CA ASP A 19 -1.64 1.22 -4.03
C ASP A 19 -0.83 1.31 -2.75
N ILE A 20 0.47 1.01 -2.84
CA ILE A 20 1.43 1.21 -1.75
C ILE A 20 2.03 2.61 -1.93
N LEU A 21 1.72 3.50 -0.99
CA LEU A 21 2.25 4.86 -0.90
C LEU A 21 3.45 4.82 0.05
N ASP A 22 4.63 4.90 -0.53
CA ASP A 22 5.90 4.87 0.18
C ASP A 22 6.76 6.04 -0.31
N SER A 23 7.19 6.89 0.62
CA SER A 23 8.05 8.03 0.33
C SER A 23 9.47 7.63 0.00
N SER A 24 9.90 6.43 0.39
CA SER A 24 11.20 5.90 0.03
C SER A 24 11.30 5.78 -1.50
N SER A 25 12.39 6.25 -2.11
CA SER A 25 12.68 5.99 -3.54
C SER A 25 13.53 4.74 -3.76
N ALA A 26 13.95 4.09 -2.67
CA ALA A 26 14.90 2.99 -2.74
C ALA A 26 14.40 1.84 -3.64
N ARG A 27 15.33 1.25 -4.40
CA ARG A 27 15.05 0.20 -5.40
C ARG A 27 14.91 -1.17 -4.76
N GLY A 28 14.03 -2.00 -5.31
CA GLY A 28 13.79 -3.36 -4.83
C GLY A 28 12.36 -3.81 -5.16
N SER A 29 12.17 -5.13 -5.22
CA SER A 29 10.82 -5.71 -5.36
C SER A 29 9.98 -5.43 -4.12
N ASN A 30 8.65 -5.52 -4.25
CA ASN A 30 7.74 -5.42 -3.11
C ASN A 30 8.08 -6.46 -2.04
N THR A 31 8.44 -7.68 -2.43
CA THR A 31 8.85 -8.74 -1.51
C THR A 31 10.10 -8.36 -0.72
N LEU A 32 11.09 -7.75 -1.36
CA LEU A 32 12.31 -7.32 -0.66
C LEU A 32 12.03 -6.17 0.32
N ARG A 33 11.11 -5.26 0.00
CA ARG A 33 10.83 -4.08 0.82
C ARG A 33 9.83 -4.33 1.94
N TYR A 34 8.78 -5.09 1.65
CA TYR A 34 7.59 -5.20 2.49
C TYR A 34 7.32 -6.66 2.92
N GLY A 35 8.15 -7.60 2.47
CA GLY A 35 7.88 -9.03 2.66
C GLY A 35 6.54 -9.41 2.04
N ASN A 36 5.75 -10.18 2.79
CA ASN A 36 4.42 -10.61 2.40
C ASN A 36 3.31 -9.67 2.90
N VAL A 37 3.65 -8.58 3.60
CA VAL A 37 2.68 -7.73 4.30
C VAL A 37 1.59 -7.19 3.36
N PRO A 38 1.90 -6.64 2.16
CA PRO A 38 0.87 -6.11 1.28
C PRO A 38 -0.13 -7.16 0.81
N ASP A 39 0.35 -8.36 0.49
CA ASP A 39 -0.49 -9.47 0.05
C ASP A 39 -1.34 -10.03 1.22
N THR A 40 -0.76 -10.12 2.42
CA THR A 40 -1.49 -10.51 3.64
C THR A 40 -2.63 -9.54 3.94
N ILE A 41 -2.36 -8.23 3.95
CA ILE A 41 -3.40 -7.22 4.22
C ILE A 41 -4.45 -7.21 3.11
N ALA A 42 -4.05 -7.40 1.85
CA ALA A 42 -5.00 -7.53 0.75
C ALA A 42 -5.95 -8.72 0.92
N ASN A 43 -5.43 -9.89 1.33
CA ASN A 43 -6.24 -11.06 1.63
C ASN A 43 -7.18 -10.81 2.81
N MET A 44 -6.70 -10.18 3.89
CA MET A 44 -7.54 -9.83 5.04
C MET A 44 -8.69 -8.88 4.64
N MET A 45 -8.42 -7.91 3.76
CA MET A 45 -9.45 -7.01 3.24
C MET A 45 -10.48 -7.76 2.38
N VAL A 46 -10.04 -8.73 1.56
CA VAL A 46 -10.95 -9.61 0.79
C VAL A 46 -11.84 -10.42 1.74
N THR A 47 -11.27 -11.07 2.75
CA THR A 47 -12.02 -11.83 3.76
C THR A 47 -13.01 -10.95 4.50
N TYR A 48 -12.60 -9.72 4.88
CA TYR A 48 -13.49 -8.75 5.49
C TYR A 48 -14.68 -8.39 4.59
N LEU A 49 -14.44 -8.10 3.31
CA LEU A 49 -15.50 -7.78 2.35
C LEU A 49 -16.45 -8.96 2.15
N GLN A 50 -15.95 -10.21 2.11
CA GLN A 50 -16.78 -11.41 2.04
C GLN A 50 -17.67 -11.54 3.27
N ALA A 51 -17.11 -11.37 4.48
CA ALA A 51 -17.85 -11.42 5.74
C ALA A 51 -18.94 -10.33 5.83
N LYS A 52 -18.78 -9.21 5.13
CA LYS A 52 -19.79 -8.15 5.01
C LYS A 52 -20.81 -8.37 3.88
N GLY A 53 -20.82 -9.52 3.23
CA GLY A 53 -21.72 -9.82 2.11
C GLY A 53 -21.40 -9.05 0.82
N LEU A 54 -20.23 -8.40 0.75
CA LEU A 54 -19.78 -7.62 -0.40
C LEU A 54 -19.01 -8.48 -1.41
N THR A 55 -19.50 -9.69 -1.68
CA THR A 55 -18.80 -10.74 -2.44
C THR A 55 -18.31 -10.25 -3.81
N GLY A 56 -19.13 -9.49 -4.53
CA GLY A 56 -18.72 -8.92 -5.83
C GLY A 56 -17.57 -7.91 -5.73
N LYS A 57 -17.45 -7.15 -4.63
CA LYS A 57 -16.28 -6.28 -4.38
C LYS A 57 -15.06 -7.13 -4.01
N ALA A 58 -15.25 -8.15 -3.18
CA ALA A 58 -14.19 -9.05 -2.75
C ALA A 58 -13.56 -9.81 -3.91
N SER A 59 -14.35 -10.45 -4.77
CA SER A 59 -13.86 -11.19 -5.95
C SER A 59 -13.14 -10.30 -6.96
N ARG A 60 -13.50 -9.01 -7.05
CA ARG A 60 -12.77 -8.05 -7.88
C ARG A 60 -11.44 -7.68 -7.25
N LEU A 61 -11.41 -7.39 -5.95
CA LEU A 61 -10.21 -7.02 -5.23
C LEU A 61 -9.19 -8.17 -5.16
N GLN A 62 -9.65 -9.41 -5.04
CA GLN A 62 -8.81 -10.61 -5.01
C GLN A 62 -7.91 -10.78 -6.25
N LYS A 63 -8.31 -10.19 -7.38
CA LYS A 63 -7.54 -10.22 -8.65
C LYS A 63 -6.53 -9.08 -8.76
N VAL A 64 -6.53 -8.14 -7.82
CA VAL A 64 -5.68 -6.94 -7.85
C VAL A 64 -4.41 -7.23 -7.05
N LYS A 65 -3.25 -7.00 -7.68
CA LYS A 65 -1.96 -7.07 -6.99
C LYS A 65 -1.60 -5.72 -6.38
N PRO A 66 -1.03 -5.68 -5.15
CA PRO A 66 -0.48 -4.47 -4.57
C PRO A 66 0.61 -3.86 -5.46
N ASN A 67 0.48 -2.58 -5.79
CA ASN A 67 1.41 -1.86 -6.65
C ASN A 67 2.02 -0.68 -5.90
N ARG A 68 3.36 -0.58 -5.88
CA ARG A 68 4.04 0.57 -5.29
C ARG A 68 4.01 1.74 -6.26
N LEU A 69 3.35 2.82 -5.88
CA LEU A 69 3.27 4.00 -6.74
C LEU A 69 4.63 4.68 -6.85
N VAL A 70 5.01 4.98 -8.09
CA VAL A 70 6.23 5.73 -8.41
C VAL A 70 5.87 7.21 -8.44
N MET A 71 6.21 7.92 -7.37
CA MET A 71 5.94 9.34 -7.21
C MET A 71 7.26 10.11 -7.42
N LYS A 72 7.20 11.25 -8.13
CA LYS A 72 8.40 11.99 -8.57
C LYS A 72 9.22 12.57 -7.42
N TRP A 73 8.59 12.85 -6.28
CA TRP A 73 9.20 13.50 -5.13
C TRP A 73 9.74 12.49 -4.08
N ARG A 74 9.66 11.18 -4.31
CA ARG A 74 10.18 10.16 -3.38
C ARG A 74 11.67 10.36 -3.15
N ASP A 75 12.12 10.12 -1.93
CA ASP A 75 13.51 10.30 -1.49
C ASP A 75 14.02 9.03 -0.81
N SER A 76 15.28 8.67 -1.04
CA SER A 76 15.93 7.54 -0.37
C SER A 76 16.69 7.96 0.89
N ASN A 77 16.92 9.26 1.07
CA ASN A 77 17.80 9.79 2.10
C ASN A 77 17.03 10.39 3.29
N ASN A 78 15.74 10.65 3.11
CA ASN A 78 14.89 11.07 4.21
C ASN A 78 14.57 9.88 5.12
N GLU A 79 15.04 9.99 6.36
CA GLU A 79 15.08 8.91 7.34
C GLU A 79 14.13 9.08 8.54
N SER A 80 13.41 10.21 8.60
CA SER A 80 12.55 10.56 9.75
C SER A 80 11.11 10.90 9.38
N ASP A 81 10.88 11.52 8.22
CA ASP A 81 9.61 12.22 7.97
C ASP A 81 8.52 11.33 7.33
N TYR A 82 8.68 10.01 7.36
CA TYR A 82 7.79 9.06 6.66
C TYR A 82 6.32 9.22 7.06
N GLY A 83 6.03 9.53 8.34
CA GLY A 83 4.68 9.78 8.81
C GLY A 83 4.05 11.03 8.19
N ILE A 84 4.80 12.12 8.07
CA ILE A 84 4.36 13.37 7.43
C ILE A 84 4.07 13.13 5.95
N PHE A 85 4.97 12.41 5.26
CA PHE A 85 4.74 12.01 3.87
C PHE A 85 3.47 11.17 3.75
N CYS A 86 3.29 10.14 4.58
CA CYS A 86 2.07 9.32 4.58
C CYS A 86 0.80 10.18 4.71
N MET A 87 0.76 11.11 5.68
CA MET A 87 -0.39 12.02 5.87
C MET A 87 -0.60 12.93 4.66
N ARG A 88 0.46 13.54 4.12
CA ARG A 88 0.37 14.40 2.94
C ARG A 88 -0.11 13.64 1.70
N HIS A 89 0.29 12.39 1.52
CA HIS A 89 -0.22 11.59 0.41
C HIS A 89 -1.68 11.26 0.54
N MET A 90 -2.16 10.96 1.74
CA MET A 90 -3.60 10.74 1.95
C MET A 90 -4.43 11.98 1.64
N GLU A 91 -3.90 13.20 1.81
CA GLU A 91 -4.57 14.45 1.41
C GLU A 91 -4.69 14.60 -0.12
N THR A 92 -3.69 14.12 -0.87
CA THR A 92 -3.58 14.34 -2.33
C THR A 92 -4.01 13.16 -3.21
N TYR A 93 -4.32 12.01 -2.61
CA TYR A 93 -4.65 10.75 -3.31
C TYR A 93 -6.12 10.69 -3.75
#